data_AF-A0A4S3JMC6-F1
#
_entry.id   AF-A0A4S3JMC6-F1
#
_cell.length_a   1.000
_cell.length_b   1.000
_cell.length_c   1.000
_cell.angle_alpha   90.00
_cell.angle_beta   90.00
_cell.angle_gamma   90.00
#
_symmetry.space_group_name_H-M   'P 1'
#
loop_
_entity.id
_entity.type
_entity.pdbx_description
1 polymer ?
#
loop_
_entity_poly.entity_id
_entity_poly.type
_entity_poly.pdbx_seq_one_letter_code
_entity_poly.pdbx_strand_id
1 'polypeptide(L)'
;MAGITPDQASKVVDDIRLKNGGITDEERQATPPGVLTALKNIQQQLSKYLLPRDGLSPDTEFIFDIIGATSLFSYSWALEKGAKPFLTFTLLADRLVIESNDDGCTESDVRLLCEIKPSSSKKTSWISADSLRKTVKIASKVHIQSGEFSFSFQQKEGDGRLGMITPKNETKESLPESVRTRITLFLTQSQKFAILSKHIEEISNRGFMLFESQCNNFSFNINPPNDSKNLSIDRDVLGQRNRRQKQIQT
;
A
#
# COMPACT_ATOMS: atom_id res chain seq x y z
N MET A 1 13.12 -25.77 -3.31
CA MET A 1 11.75 -26.17 -2.96
C MET A 1 10.87 -25.93 -4.19
N ALA A 2 9.96 -26.84 -4.54
CA ALA A 2 9.06 -26.62 -5.67
C ALA A 2 8.20 -25.38 -5.37
N GLY A 3 8.44 -24.29 -6.11
CA GLY A 3 7.72 -23.03 -5.91
C GLY A 3 6.23 -23.21 -6.22
N ILE A 4 5.40 -22.53 -5.44
CA ILE A 4 3.97 -22.43 -5.73
C ILE A 4 3.77 -21.82 -7.12
N THR A 5 2.84 -22.30 -7.92
CA THR A 5 2.50 -21.70 -9.23
C THR A 5 1.61 -20.47 -9.06
N PRO A 6 1.50 -19.55 -10.05
CA PRO A 6 0.55 -18.44 -9.98
C PRO A 6 -0.89 -18.87 -9.68
N ASP A 7 -1.33 -20.00 -10.26
CA ASP A 7 -2.69 -20.52 -10.04
C ASP A 7 -2.89 -21.03 -8.62
N GLN A 8 -1.87 -21.69 -8.06
CA GLN A 8 -1.91 -22.13 -6.67
C GLN A 8 -1.87 -20.94 -5.70
N ALA A 9 -1.05 -19.91 -6.00
CA ALA A 9 -0.99 -18.68 -5.22
C ALA A 9 -2.34 -17.95 -5.21
N SER A 10 -3.01 -17.90 -6.37
CA SER A 10 -4.36 -17.35 -6.49
C SER A 10 -5.38 -18.12 -5.64
N LYS A 11 -5.33 -19.46 -5.65
CA LYS A 11 -6.19 -20.31 -4.81
C LYS A 11 -5.96 -20.08 -3.31
N VAL A 12 -4.71 -19.86 -2.88
CA VAL A 12 -4.39 -19.51 -1.49
C VAL A 12 -5.05 -18.18 -1.11
N VAL A 13 -4.98 -17.17 -1.97
CA VAL A 13 -5.62 -15.87 -1.74
C VAL A 13 -7.15 -16.01 -1.66
N ASP A 14 -7.76 -16.80 -2.55
CA ASP A 14 -9.20 -17.08 -2.52
C ASP A 14 -9.64 -17.80 -1.24
N ASP A 15 -8.87 -18.79 -0.79
CA ASP A 15 -9.10 -19.49 0.47
C ASP A 15 -9.07 -18.53 1.68
N ILE A 16 -8.05 -17.66 1.73
CA ILE A 16 -7.93 -16.65 2.78
C ILE A 16 -9.09 -15.65 2.71
N ARG A 17 -9.47 -15.19 1.52
CA ARG A 17 -10.62 -14.28 1.32
C ARG A 17 -11.89 -14.89 1.92
N LEU A 18 -12.20 -16.12 1.54
CA LEU A 18 -13.40 -16.83 2.01
C LEU A 18 -13.37 -16.99 3.53
N LYS A 19 -12.24 -17.42 4.10
CA LYS A 19 -12.06 -17.55 5.55
C LYS A 19 -12.25 -16.23 6.30
N ASN A 20 -11.84 -15.12 5.70
CA ASN A 20 -11.99 -13.78 6.28
C ASN A 20 -13.36 -13.15 6.00
N GLY A 21 -14.32 -13.92 5.46
CA GLY A 21 -15.69 -13.46 5.21
C GLY A 21 -15.80 -12.50 4.03
N GLY A 22 -14.86 -12.57 3.09
CA GLY A 22 -14.90 -11.83 1.83
C GLY A 22 -15.72 -12.55 0.79
N ILE A 23 -16.54 -11.80 0.07
CA ILE A 23 -17.33 -12.26 -1.07
C ILE A 23 -16.90 -11.54 -2.35
N THR A 24 -17.05 -12.19 -3.49
CA THR A 24 -16.77 -11.58 -4.80
C THR A 24 -17.84 -10.54 -5.17
N ASP A 25 -17.56 -9.75 -6.20
CA ASP A 25 -18.54 -8.77 -6.69
C ASP A 25 -19.75 -9.49 -7.33
N GLU A 26 -19.55 -10.66 -7.94
CA GLU A 26 -20.61 -11.52 -8.47
C GLU A 26 -21.47 -12.13 -7.35
N GLU A 27 -20.85 -12.68 -6.31
CA GLU A 27 -21.56 -13.20 -5.13
C GLU A 27 -22.37 -12.10 -4.45
N ARG A 28 -21.81 -10.89 -4.36
CA ARG A 28 -22.49 -9.72 -3.80
C ARG A 28 -23.73 -9.33 -4.62
N GLN A 29 -23.66 -9.37 -5.94
CA GLN A 29 -24.80 -9.06 -6.81
C GLN A 29 -25.91 -10.13 -6.73
N ALA A 30 -25.54 -11.40 -6.56
CA ALA A 30 -26.49 -12.50 -6.42
C ALA A 30 -27.12 -12.61 -5.01
N THR A 31 -26.54 -11.96 -4.01
CA THR A 31 -26.95 -12.08 -2.61
C THR A 31 -28.07 -11.08 -2.24
N PRO A 32 -29.14 -11.52 -1.56
CA PRO A 32 -30.22 -10.62 -1.13
C PRO A 32 -29.72 -9.48 -0.22
N PRO A 33 -30.29 -8.26 -0.34
CA PRO A 33 -29.84 -7.10 0.43
C PRO A 33 -29.80 -7.31 1.95
N GLY A 34 -30.79 -8.02 2.51
CA GLY A 34 -30.84 -8.31 3.95
C GLY A 34 -29.66 -9.17 4.44
N VAL A 35 -29.18 -10.10 3.62
CA VAL A 35 -28.00 -10.92 3.94
C VAL A 35 -26.73 -10.08 3.87
N LEU A 36 -26.60 -9.21 2.86
CA LEU A 36 -25.49 -8.27 2.76
C LEU A 36 -25.44 -7.32 3.96
N THR A 37 -26.59 -6.83 4.42
CA THR A 37 -26.69 -6.01 5.64
C THR A 37 -26.25 -6.79 6.88
N ALA A 38 -26.70 -8.04 7.05
CA ALA A 38 -26.29 -8.87 8.18
C ALA A 38 -24.78 -9.16 8.18
N LEU A 39 -24.21 -9.52 7.03
CA LEU A 39 -22.77 -9.74 6.86
C LEU A 39 -21.97 -8.46 7.19
N LYS A 40 -22.40 -7.32 6.66
CA LYS A 40 -21.80 -6.02 6.95
C LYS A 40 -21.82 -5.69 8.45
N ASN A 41 -22.92 -5.97 9.13
CA ASN A 41 -23.03 -5.74 10.58
C ASN A 41 -22.04 -6.61 11.36
N ILE A 42 -21.88 -7.89 10.99
CA ILE A 42 -20.88 -8.79 11.60
C ILE A 42 -19.47 -8.26 11.34
N GLN A 43 -19.16 -7.88 10.10
CA GLN A 43 -17.84 -7.33 9.73
C GLN A 43 -17.53 -6.05 10.53
N GLN A 44 -18.51 -5.17 10.71
CA GLN A 44 -18.34 -3.97 11.54
C GLN A 44 -18.09 -4.30 13.01
N GLN A 45 -18.79 -5.29 13.58
CA GLN A 45 -18.54 -5.73 14.95
C GLN A 45 -17.13 -6.31 15.11
N LEU A 46 -16.68 -7.13 14.16
CA LEU A 46 -15.34 -7.73 14.16
C LEU A 46 -14.24 -6.69 13.95
N SER A 47 -14.50 -5.65 13.15
CA SER A 47 -13.52 -4.59 12.88
C SER A 47 -13.02 -3.86 14.13
N LYS A 48 -13.81 -3.85 15.21
CA LYS A 48 -13.41 -3.30 16.51
C LYS A 48 -12.21 -4.04 17.12
N TYR A 49 -12.03 -5.32 16.80
CA TYR A 49 -10.91 -6.14 17.29
C TYR A 49 -9.68 -6.07 16.38
N LEU A 50 -9.82 -5.50 15.18
CA LEU A 50 -8.72 -5.37 14.20
C LEU A 50 -7.88 -4.10 14.41
N LEU A 51 -8.34 -3.20 15.28
CA LEU A 51 -7.66 -1.95 15.59
C LEU A 51 -6.46 -2.21 16.51
N PRO A 52 -5.25 -1.77 16.14
CA PRO A 52 -4.38 -1.17 17.14
C PRO A 52 -5.19 -0.02 17.76
N ARG A 53 -5.38 -0.06 19.08
CA ARG A 53 -5.95 1.04 19.88
C ARG A 53 -5.37 2.34 19.33
N ASP A 54 -6.21 3.28 18.86
CA ASP A 54 -5.77 4.50 18.15
C ASP A 54 -4.55 5.11 18.85
N GLY A 55 -3.38 4.76 18.32
CA GLY A 55 -2.10 5.19 18.82
C GLY A 55 -1.69 6.39 18.00
N LEU A 56 -1.18 7.40 18.69
CA LEU A 56 -0.61 8.65 18.19
C LEU A 56 0.58 8.47 17.23
N SER A 57 0.72 7.32 16.55
CA SER A 57 1.79 7.07 15.60
C SER A 57 1.62 7.95 14.36
N PRO A 58 2.67 8.67 13.94
CA PRO A 58 2.71 9.40 12.68
C PRO A 58 2.28 8.52 11.51
N ASP A 59 1.65 9.15 10.51
CA ASP A 59 1.18 8.52 9.27
C ASP A 59 2.30 7.82 8.46
N THR A 60 3.56 8.00 8.86
CA THR A 60 4.75 7.59 8.12
C THR A 60 5.60 6.52 8.83
N GLU A 61 5.24 6.09 10.04
CA GLU A 61 6.00 5.05 10.77
C GLU A 61 6.15 3.75 10.00
N PHE A 62 5.17 3.41 9.16
CA PHE A 62 5.21 2.19 8.35
C PHE A 62 6.45 2.13 7.44
N ILE A 63 7.03 3.28 7.05
CA ILE A 63 8.26 3.31 6.25
C ILE A 63 9.40 2.67 7.02
N PHE A 64 9.60 3.07 8.28
CA PHE A 64 10.63 2.47 9.14
C PHE A 64 10.31 1.02 9.47
N ASP A 65 9.04 0.68 9.67
CA ASP A 65 8.68 -0.71 9.92
C ASP A 65 9.00 -1.61 8.71
N ILE A 66 8.75 -1.15 7.48
CA ILE A 66 9.10 -1.89 6.25
C ILE A 66 10.61 -1.97 6.07
N ILE A 67 11.35 -0.88 6.33
CA ILE A 67 12.82 -0.90 6.31
C ILE A 67 13.34 -1.93 7.33
N GLY A 68 12.81 -1.94 8.55
CA GLY A 68 13.18 -2.92 9.59
C GLY A 68 12.87 -4.36 9.20
N ALA A 69 11.77 -4.58 8.46
CA ALA A 69 11.37 -5.89 7.97
C ALA A 69 12.36 -6.49 6.95
N THR A 70 13.20 -5.68 6.30
CA THR A 70 14.21 -6.18 5.34
C THR A 70 15.21 -7.18 5.96
N SER A 71 15.38 -7.19 7.28
CA SER A 71 16.14 -8.21 8.00
C SER A 71 15.57 -9.63 7.86
N LEU A 72 14.27 -9.76 7.56
CA LEU A 72 13.57 -11.02 7.34
C LEU A 72 13.55 -11.44 5.86
N PHE A 73 13.96 -10.56 4.95
CA PHE A 73 13.91 -10.83 3.52
C PHE A 73 15.06 -11.76 3.13
N SER A 74 14.78 -12.70 2.22
CA SER A 74 15.81 -13.51 1.58
C SER A 74 16.13 -12.91 0.22
N TYR A 75 17.41 -12.85 -0.16
CA TYR A 75 17.86 -12.26 -1.43
C TYR A 75 18.66 -13.26 -2.28
N SER A 76 18.38 -14.56 -2.13
CA SER A 76 19.16 -15.63 -2.75
C SER A 76 19.16 -15.47 -4.28
N TRP A 77 18.00 -15.16 -4.85
CA TRP A 77 17.86 -14.92 -6.29
C TRP A 77 18.70 -13.74 -6.78
N ALA A 78 18.69 -12.62 -6.05
CA ALA A 78 19.47 -11.44 -6.42
C ALA A 78 20.97 -11.72 -6.34
N LEU A 79 21.41 -12.38 -5.27
CA LEU A 79 22.81 -12.72 -5.05
C LEU A 79 23.33 -13.72 -6.09
N GLU A 80 22.54 -14.74 -6.46
CA GLU A 80 22.87 -15.68 -7.55
C GLU A 80 23.06 -14.97 -8.90
N LYS A 81 22.33 -13.88 -9.13
CA LYS A 81 22.45 -13.04 -10.33
C LYS A 81 23.55 -11.98 -10.23
N GLY A 82 24.31 -11.94 -9.13
CA GLY A 82 25.32 -10.91 -8.88
C GLY A 82 24.74 -9.52 -8.62
N ALA A 83 23.45 -9.41 -8.35
CA ALA A 83 22.77 -8.16 -8.01
C ALA A 83 22.85 -7.88 -6.51
N LYS A 84 22.92 -6.61 -6.14
CA LYS A 84 22.89 -6.18 -4.74
C LYS A 84 21.44 -6.13 -4.23
N PRO A 85 21.16 -6.65 -3.03
CA PRO A 85 19.87 -6.45 -2.36
C PRO A 85 19.49 -4.96 -2.29
N PHE A 86 18.25 -4.62 -2.63
CA PHE A 86 17.75 -3.24 -2.54
C PHE A 86 16.32 -3.14 -2.02
N LEU A 87 16.00 -1.94 -1.53
CA LEU A 87 14.64 -1.50 -1.25
C LEU A 87 14.48 -0.05 -1.75
N THR A 88 13.50 0.20 -2.60
CA THR A 88 13.25 1.52 -3.18
C THR A 88 11.85 2.01 -2.84
N PHE A 89 11.76 3.24 -2.36
CA PHE A 89 10.51 3.97 -2.15
C PHE A 89 10.39 5.03 -3.24
N THR A 90 9.35 4.94 -4.08
CA THR A 90 9.07 5.92 -5.12
C THR A 90 7.69 6.53 -4.88
N LEU A 91 7.68 7.77 -4.41
CA LEU A 91 6.47 8.54 -4.20
C LEU A 91 6.04 9.21 -5.51
N LEU A 92 4.87 8.85 -6.01
CA LEU A 92 4.17 9.49 -7.13
C LEU A 92 2.98 10.29 -6.59
N ALA A 93 2.40 11.14 -7.44
CA ALA A 93 1.28 12.02 -7.09
C ALA A 93 0.11 11.33 -6.36
N ASP A 94 -0.22 10.10 -6.77
CA ASP A 94 -1.40 9.36 -6.29
C ASP A 94 -1.05 8.05 -5.57
N ARG A 95 0.23 7.66 -5.52
CA ARG A 95 0.65 6.39 -4.92
C ARG A 95 2.08 6.42 -4.40
N LEU A 96 2.35 5.60 -3.39
CA LEU A 96 3.71 5.24 -2.99
C LEU A 96 3.99 3.82 -3.48
N VAL A 97 5.04 3.66 -4.30
CA VAL A 97 5.51 2.36 -4.79
C VAL A 97 6.74 1.94 -4.00
N ILE A 98 6.73 0.74 -3.45
CA ILE A 98 7.84 0.15 -2.70
C ILE A 98 8.30 -1.08 -3.46
N GLU A 99 9.58 -1.16 -3.80
CA GLU A 99 10.13 -2.22 -4.64
C GLU A 99 11.34 -2.88 -4.00
N SER A 100 11.44 -4.20 -4.14
CA SER A 100 12.60 -4.98 -3.69
C SER A 100 12.88 -6.14 -4.64
N ASN A 101 14.13 -6.61 -4.63
CA ASN A 101 14.60 -7.79 -5.35
C ASN A 101 14.74 -9.02 -4.43
N ASP A 102 13.97 -9.08 -3.37
CA ASP A 102 13.92 -10.26 -2.51
C ASP A 102 13.34 -11.50 -3.20
N ASP A 103 13.37 -12.62 -2.49
CA ASP A 103 12.84 -13.90 -2.92
C ASP A 103 11.30 -13.95 -2.83
N GLY A 104 10.64 -12.84 -2.52
CA GLY A 104 9.20 -12.72 -2.43
C GLY A 104 8.57 -13.47 -1.25
N CYS A 105 7.27 -13.27 -1.06
CA CYS A 105 6.53 -13.84 0.05
C CYS A 105 6.13 -15.30 -0.19
N THR A 106 6.01 -16.05 0.91
CA THR A 106 5.51 -17.43 0.92
C THR A 106 4.01 -17.47 1.23
N GLU A 107 3.37 -18.62 1.01
CA GLU A 107 2.00 -18.86 1.48
C GLU A 107 1.86 -18.59 2.99
N SER A 108 2.86 -18.98 3.79
CA SER A 108 2.84 -18.73 5.24
C SER A 108 2.82 -17.23 5.55
N ASP A 109 3.56 -16.43 4.78
CA ASP A 109 3.59 -14.97 4.96
C ASP A 109 2.24 -14.35 4.61
N VAL A 110 1.63 -14.74 3.49
CA VAL A 110 0.31 -14.23 3.08
C VAL A 110 -0.75 -14.60 4.11
N ARG A 111 -0.72 -15.82 4.65
CA ARG A 111 -1.64 -16.25 5.72
C ARG A 111 -1.46 -15.41 6.97
N LEU A 112 -0.22 -15.23 7.45
CA LEU A 112 0.09 -14.42 8.64
C LEU A 112 -0.32 -12.95 8.47
N LEU A 113 -0.08 -12.37 7.29
CA LEU A 113 -0.49 -10.99 6.95
C LEU A 113 -2.01 -10.80 7.11
N CYS A 114 -2.79 -11.84 6.81
CA CYS A 114 -4.25 -11.80 6.78
C CYS A 114 -4.92 -12.30 8.09
N GLU A 115 -4.16 -12.63 9.14
CA GLU A 115 -4.73 -13.12 10.40
C GLU A 115 -5.43 -11.99 11.20
N ILE A 116 -6.69 -12.18 11.59
CA ILE A 116 -7.45 -11.20 12.39
C ILE A 116 -6.72 -10.82 13.69
N LYS A 117 -6.19 -11.82 14.41
CA LYS A 117 -5.36 -11.63 15.59
C LYS A 117 -3.95 -12.12 15.28
N PRO A 118 -2.90 -11.31 15.54
CA PRO A 118 -1.55 -11.81 15.44
C PRO A 118 -1.39 -13.01 16.37
N SER A 119 -0.92 -14.14 15.84
CA SER A 119 -0.67 -15.32 16.66
C SER A 119 0.29 -14.98 17.81
N SER A 120 0.06 -15.54 19.01
CA SER A 120 1.01 -15.45 20.13
C SER A 120 2.30 -16.24 19.88
N SER A 121 2.39 -16.96 18.76
CA SER A 121 3.59 -17.63 18.32
C SER A 121 4.54 -16.60 17.70
N LYS A 122 5.83 -16.68 18.04
CA LYS A 122 6.92 -15.79 17.58
C LYS A 122 7.19 -15.81 16.06
N LYS A 123 6.22 -16.22 15.23
CA LYS A 123 6.36 -16.28 13.79
C LYS A 123 6.17 -14.87 13.24
N THR A 124 7.28 -14.21 12.91
CA THR A 124 7.29 -12.95 12.19
C THR A 124 7.05 -13.23 10.71
N SER A 125 6.02 -12.64 10.11
CA SER A 125 5.83 -12.66 8.67
C SER A 125 6.90 -11.81 7.97
N TRP A 126 7.14 -12.09 6.68
CA TRP A 126 8.04 -11.32 5.81
C TRP A 126 7.90 -9.79 5.99
N ILE A 127 6.68 -9.26 5.98
CA ILE A 127 6.36 -7.91 6.48
C ILE A 127 5.34 -8.07 7.61
N SER A 128 5.46 -7.31 8.69
CA SER A 128 4.51 -7.44 9.80
C SER A 128 3.10 -7.00 9.39
N ALA A 129 2.08 -7.75 9.81
CA ALA A 129 0.68 -7.42 9.55
C ALA A 129 0.32 -6.03 10.12
N ASP A 130 0.91 -5.65 11.26
CA ASP A 130 0.68 -4.35 11.89
C ASP A 130 1.23 -3.19 11.03
N SER A 131 2.42 -3.35 10.47
CA SER A 131 3.02 -2.37 9.55
C SER A 131 2.14 -2.14 8.33
N LEU A 132 1.64 -3.23 7.74
CA LEU A 132 0.72 -3.14 6.61
C LEU A 132 -0.59 -2.46 7.02
N ARG A 133 -1.15 -2.78 8.20
CA ARG A 133 -2.36 -2.13 8.71
C ARG A 133 -2.18 -0.63 8.98
N LYS A 134 -0.98 -0.17 9.35
CA LYS A 134 -0.70 1.27 9.51
C LYS A 134 -0.88 2.04 8.19
N THR A 135 -0.64 1.40 7.05
CA THR A 135 -0.79 2.04 5.72
C THR A 135 -2.23 2.49 5.42
N VAL A 136 -3.24 1.94 6.11
CA VAL A 136 -4.66 2.37 6.06
C VAL A 136 -4.85 3.86 6.31
N LYS A 137 -4.00 4.47 7.15
CA LYS A 137 -4.09 5.90 7.45
C LYS A 137 -3.82 6.78 6.23
N ILE A 138 -3.15 6.24 5.21
CA ILE A 138 -2.68 6.98 4.04
C ILE A 138 -3.21 6.43 2.71
N ALA A 139 -3.61 5.16 2.65
CA ALA A 139 -3.96 4.48 1.41
C ALA A 139 -5.38 3.87 1.43
N SER A 140 -6.10 4.00 0.32
CA SER A 140 -7.42 3.39 0.10
C SER A 140 -7.33 1.95 -0.36
N LYS A 141 -6.22 1.61 -1.03
CA LYS A 141 -5.88 0.30 -1.55
C LYS A 141 -4.39 0.04 -1.36
N VAL A 142 -4.05 -1.18 -1.02
CA VAL A 142 -2.67 -1.68 -0.98
C VAL A 142 -2.60 -2.89 -1.90
N HIS A 143 -1.85 -2.78 -3.00
CA HIS A 143 -1.59 -3.91 -3.90
C HIS A 143 -0.21 -4.47 -3.61
N ILE A 144 -0.12 -5.78 -3.44
CA ILE A 144 1.12 -6.51 -3.19
C ILE A 144 1.28 -7.51 -4.33
N GLN A 145 2.38 -7.38 -5.05
CA GLN A 145 2.85 -8.37 -6.01
C GLN A 145 4.22 -8.85 -5.55
N SER A 146 4.34 -10.12 -5.16
CA SER A 146 5.55 -10.65 -4.57
C SER A 146 5.71 -12.12 -4.96
N GLY A 147 6.73 -12.40 -5.76
CA GLY A 147 6.94 -13.71 -6.37
C GLY A 147 5.70 -14.19 -7.13
N GLU A 148 5.06 -15.22 -6.59
CA GLU A 148 3.92 -15.87 -7.26
C GLU A 148 2.56 -15.29 -6.89
N PHE A 149 2.53 -14.42 -5.87
CA PHE A 149 1.33 -13.78 -5.36
C PHE A 149 1.10 -12.40 -5.99
N SER A 150 -0.16 -12.09 -6.29
CA SER A 150 -0.63 -10.74 -6.61
C SER A 150 -2.04 -10.54 -6.07
N PHE A 151 -2.16 -9.70 -5.05
CA PHE A 151 -3.41 -9.46 -4.35
C PHE A 151 -3.45 -8.05 -3.77
N SER A 152 -4.65 -7.56 -3.49
CA SER A 152 -4.83 -6.28 -2.83
C SER A 152 -5.70 -6.37 -1.59
N PHE A 153 -5.47 -5.41 -0.72
CA PHE A 153 -6.38 -5.03 0.35
C PHE A 153 -7.03 -3.72 -0.05
N GLN A 154 -8.36 -3.64 0.00
CA GLN A 154 -9.08 -2.42 -0.36
C GLN A 154 -10.16 -2.11 0.67
N GLN A 155 -10.18 -0.86 1.13
CA GLN A 155 -11.20 -0.39 2.04
C GLN A 155 -12.31 0.21 1.19
N LYS A 156 -13.39 -0.54 0.96
CA LYS A 156 -14.60 0.01 0.36
C LYS A 156 -15.37 0.80 1.42
N GLU A 157 -16.01 1.88 1.01
CA GLU A 157 -16.88 2.65 1.91
C GLU A 157 -17.95 1.73 2.52
N GLY A 158 -17.99 1.66 3.85
CA GLY A 158 -18.95 0.84 4.58
C GLY A 158 -18.57 -0.62 4.83
N ASP A 159 -17.48 -1.16 4.25
CA ASP A 159 -17.02 -2.54 4.50
C ASP A 159 -16.30 -2.71 5.87
N GLY A 160 -16.29 -1.66 6.69
CA GLY A 160 -15.49 -1.59 7.90
C GLY A 160 -13.99 -1.64 7.58
N ARG A 161 -13.13 -1.65 8.60
CA ARG A 161 -11.67 -1.80 8.41
C ARG A 161 -11.25 -3.24 8.09
N LEU A 162 -12.21 -4.14 7.82
CA LEU A 162 -11.99 -5.57 7.57
C LEU A 162 -11.45 -5.84 6.16
N GLY A 163 -11.75 -4.95 5.20
CA GLY A 163 -11.14 -4.99 3.85
C GLY A 163 -9.61 -4.91 3.84
N MET A 164 -8.99 -4.60 4.98
CA MET A 164 -7.54 -4.48 5.17
C MET A 164 -6.84 -5.77 5.58
N ILE A 165 -7.60 -6.84 5.81
CA ILE A 165 -7.09 -8.18 6.06
C ILE A 165 -7.71 -9.22 5.13
N THR A 166 -8.70 -8.84 4.33
CA THR A 166 -9.36 -9.71 3.37
C THR A 166 -8.76 -9.46 2.00
N PRO A 167 -7.88 -10.35 1.50
CA PRO A 167 -7.21 -10.12 0.24
C PRO A 167 -8.16 -10.37 -0.94
N LYS A 168 -7.92 -9.67 -2.05
CA LYS A 168 -8.55 -9.91 -3.36
C LYS A 168 -7.47 -10.20 -4.38
N ASN A 169 -7.60 -11.29 -5.13
CA ASN A 169 -6.70 -11.59 -6.24
C ASN A 169 -6.68 -10.45 -7.26
N GLU A 170 -5.48 -10.09 -7.72
CA GLU A 170 -5.27 -9.10 -8.78
C GLU A 170 -4.36 -9.66 -9.87
N THR A 171 -4.58 -9.23 -11.10
CA THR A 171 -3.71 -9.55 -12.23
C THR A 171 -2.29 -9.09 -11.93
N LYS A 172 -1.30 -9.95 -12.19
CA LYS A 172 0.10 -9.56 -12.10
C LYS A 172 0.44 -8.52 -13.16
N GLU A 173 1.06 -7.44 -12.75
CA GLU A 173 1.67 -6.46 -13.64
C GLU A 173 3.06 -6.94 -14.08
N SER A 174 3.52 -6.48 -15.25
CA SER A 174 4.91 -6.68 -15.65
C SER A 174 5.81 -5.83 -14.75
N LEU A 175 6.67 -6.47 -13.99
CA LEU A 175 7.69 -5.78 -13.18
C LEU A 175 8.99 -5.64 -13.98
N PRO A 176 9.82 -4.62 -13.68
CA PRO A 176 11.20 -4.59 -14.15
C PRO A 176 11.92 -5.89 -13.80
N GLU A 177 12.85 -6.34 -14.65
CA GLU A 177 13.56 -7.62 -14.45
C GLU A 177 14.30 -7.71 -13.10
N SER A 178 14.72 -6.57 -12.56
CA SER A 178 15.39 -6.47 -11.27
C SER A 178 14.45 -6.49 -10.06
N VAL A 179 13.12 -6.42 -10.26
CA VAL A 179 12.13 -6.31 -9.19
C VAL A 179 11.34 -7.61 -9.06
N ARG A 180 11.27 -8.11 -7.82
CA ARG A 180 10.57 -9.36 -7.48
C ARG A 180 9.36 -9.12 -6.60
N THR A 181 9.43 -8.06 -5.81
CA THR A 181 8.38 -7.58 -4.93
C THR A 181 8.07 -6.13 -5.28
N ARG A 182 6.78 -5.82 -5.43
CA ARG A 182 6.24 -4.47 -5.48
C ARG A 182 5.04 -4.35 -4.53
N ILE A 183 5.05 -3.32 -3.70
CA ILE A 183 3.93 -2.91 -2.86
C ILE A 183 3.50 -1.51 -3.29
N THR A 184 2.26 -1.37 -3.75
CA THR A 184 1.70 -0.11 -4.23
C THR A 184 0.62 0.36 -3.27
N LEU A 185 0.87 1.47 -2.59
CA LEU A 185 -0.07 2.15 -1.69
C LEU A 185 -0.78 3.26 -2.48
N PHE A 186 -2.06 3.06 -2.81
CA PHE A 186 -2.86 4.07 -3.52
C PHE A 186 -3.38 5.11 -2.52
N LEU A 187 -2.89 6.34 -2.59
CA LEU A 187 -3.13 7.37 -1.59
C LEU A 187 -4.60 7.81 -1.58
N THR A 188 -5.15 8.05 -0.39
CA THR A 188 -6.55 8.49 -0.23
C THR A 188 -6.76 9.95 -0.67
N GLN A 189 -5.75 10.81 -0.51
CA GLN A 189 -5.83 12.24 -0.74
C GLN A 189 -4.48 12.83 -1.12
N SER A 190 -4.48 13.91 -1.90
CA SER A 190 -3.28 14.65 -2.29
C SER A 190 -2.50 15.24 -1.10
N GLN A 191 -3.16 15.54 0.02
CA GLN A 191 -2.48 16.02 1.24
C GLN A 191 -1.51 14.97 1.81
N LYS A 192 -1.78 13.67 1.59
CA LYS A 192 -0.89 12.59 2.02
C LYS A 192 0.41 12.58 1.22
N PHE A 193 0.40 13.01 -0.05
CA PHE A 193 1.62 13.20 -0.82
C PHE A 193 2.54 14.22 -0.14
N ALA A 194 2.03 15.39 0.23
CA ALA A 194 2.84 16.44 0.86
C ALA A 194 3.47 15.98 2.20
N ILE A 195 2.69 15.26 3.02
CA ILE A 195 3.19 14.68 4.29
C ILE A 195 4.29 13.64 4.03
N LEU A 196 4.06 12.71 3.08
CA LEU A 196 5.03 11.67 2.74
C LEU A 196 6.29 12.26 2.10
N SER A 197 6.16 13.24 1.20
CA SER A 197 7.28 13.92 0.55
C SER A 197 8.22 14.51 1.59
N LYS A 198 7.68 15.32 2.50
CA LYS A 198 8.46 15.94 3.58
C LYS A 198 9.15 14.90 4.44
N HIS A 199 8.46 13.82 4.79
CA HIS A 199 9.05 12.80 5.65
C HIS A 199 10.12 11.97 4.93
N ILE A 200 9.92 11.65 3.65
CA ILE A 200 10.92 10.96 2.83
C ILE A 200 12.17 11.84 2.65
N GLU A 201 12.01 13.15 2.46
CA GLU A 201 13.11 14.11 2.45
C GLU A 201 13.86 14.13 3.79
N GLU A 202 13.13 14.14 4.92
CA GLU A 202 13.74 14.09 6.26
C GLU A 202 14.56 12.80 6.46
N ILE A 203 14.03 11.65 6.05
CA ILE A 203 14.74 10.36 6.10
C ILE A 203 15.99 10.40 5.22
N SER A 204 15.86 10.92 4.00
CA SER A 204 16.98 11.02 3.05
C SER A 204 18.10 11.93 3.57
N ASN A 205 17.73 13.03 4.24
CA ASN A 205 18.69 14.02 4.76
C ASN A 205 19.34 13.58 6.08
N ARG A 206 18.58 12.97 6.99
CA ARG A 206 19.08 12.56 8.32
C ARG A 206 19.71 11.17 8.31
N GLY A 207 19.35 10.35 7.32
CA GLY A 207 19.65 8.93 7.32
C GLY A 207 18.94 8.17 8.43
N PHE A 208 19.21 6.87 8.52
CA PHE A 208 18.73 5.99 9.57
C PHE A 208 19.79 4.92 9.82
N MET A 209 19.77 4.33 11.02
CA MET A 209 20.64 3.20 11.37
C MET A 209 19.86 1.90 11.31
N LEU A 210 20.46 0.89 10.70
CA LEU A 210 19.97 -0.50 10.75
C LEU A 210 20.99 -1.39 11.42
N PHE A 211 20.49 -2.36 12.17
CA PHE A 211 21.28 -3.44 12.74
C PHE A 211 21.01 -4.70 11.90
N GLU A 212 22.08 -5.40 11.51
CA GLU A 212 22.00 -6.73 10.88
C GLU A 212 21.12 -6.81 9.63
N SER A 213 21.29 -5.88 8.68
CA SER A 213 20.55 -5.89 7.42
C SER A 213 21.30 -6.60 6.30
N GLN A 214 20.61 -7.50 5.58
CA GLN A 214 21.07 -8.03 4.29
C GLN A 214 20.87 -7.01 3.15
N CYS A 215 20.01 -6.01 3.36
CA CYS A 215 19.75 -4.92 2.42
C CYS A 215 20.37 -3.62 2.92
N ASN A 216 21.37 -3.11 2.20
CA ASN A 216 22.03 -1.83 2.51
C ASN A 216 21.87 -0.80 1.39
N ASN A 217 21.14 -1.14 0.32
CA ASN A 217 20.89 -0.26 -0.80
C ASN A 217 19.45 0.27 -0.74
N PHE A 218 19.27 1.40 -0.08
CA PHE A 218 17.99 2.08 0.02
C PHE A 218 17.94 3.26 -0.93
N SER A 219 16.80 3.47 -1.59
CA SER A 219 16.60 4.62 -2.47
C SER A 219 15.23 5.23 -2.21
N PHE A 220 15.19 6.56 -2.20
CA PHE A 220 13.99 7.34 -1.98
C PHE A 220 13.85 8.32 -3.14
N ASN A 221 12.79 8.14 -3.92
CA ASN A 221 12.50 8.95 -5.10
C ASN A 221 11.17 9.68 -4.89
N ILE A 222 11.13 10.95 -5.21
CA ILE A 222 9.92 11.77 -5.17
C ILE A 222 9.68 12.31 -6.57
N ASN A 223 8.59 11.87 -7.18
CA ASN A 223 8.13 12.37 -8.47
C ASN A 223 6.88 13.21 -8.21
N PRO A 224 7.02 14.55 -8.14
CA PRO A 224 5.88 15.42 -7.90
C PRO A 224 4.86 15.27 -9.04
N PRO A 225 3.57 15.51 -8.76
CA PRO A 225 2.60 15.66 -9.83
C PRO A 225 3.11 16.72 -10.80
N ASN A 226 3.22 16.39 -12.09
CA ASN A 226 3.45 17.41 -13.10
C ASN A 226 2.36 18.47 -12.93
N ASP A 227 2.73 19.71 -12.67
CA ASP A 227 1.84 20.87 -12.83
C ASP A 227 1.52 21.04 -14.32
N SER A 228 0.77 20.10 -14.89
CA SER A 228 0.11 20.22 -16.18
C SER A 228 -1.25 20.89 -15.98
N LYS A 229 -1.26 22.03 -15.30
CA LYS A 229 -2.11 23.13 -15.73
C LYS A 229 -1.19 24.17 -16.33
N ASN A 230 -1.08 24.13 -17.66
CA ASN A 230 -1.13 25.36 -18.43
C ASN A 230 -2.39 26.13 -18.01
N LEU A 231 -2.31 26.81 -16.87
CA LEU A 231 -3.02 28.06 -16.68
C LEU A 231 -2.24 29.07 -17.52
N SER A 232 -2.50 29.04 -18.83
CA SER A 232 -2.45 30.25 -19.63
C SER A 232 -3.49 31.19 -19.00
N ILE A 233 -3.06 31.91 -17.98
CA ILE A 233 -3.74 33.13 -17.58
C ILE A 233 -3.47 34.07 -18.75
N ASP A 234 -4.42 34.15 -19.67
CA ASP A 234 -4.50 35.27 -20.60
C ASP A 234 -4.49 36.54 -19.75
N ARG A 235 -3.35 37.23 -19.77
CA ARG A 235 -3.14 38.53 -19.12
C ARG A 235 -3.90 39.67 -19.81
N ASP A 236 -4.96 39.38 -20.57
CA ASP A 236 -5.72 40.38 -21.30
C ASP A 236 -7.12 40.68 -20.75
N VAL A 237 -7.60 39.99 -19.71
CA VAL A 237 -8.95 40.27 -19.16
C VAL A 237 -8.95 41.23 -17.96
N LEU A 238 -7.81 41.51 -17.31
CA LEU A 238 -7.72 42.53 -16.25
C LEU A 238 -7.43 43.96 -16.77
N GLY A 239 -7.09 44.13 -18.04
CA GLY A 239 -6.84 45.46 -18.66
C GLY A 239 -8.10 46.22 -19.09
N GLN A 240 -9.25 45.56 -19.22
CA GLN A 240 -10.47 46.19 -19.78
C GLN A 240 -11.54 46.58 -18.75
N ARG A 241 -11.44 46.16 -17.48
CA ARG A 241 -12.40 46.59 -16.44
C ARG A 241 -12.09 47.95 -15.81
N ASN A 242 -10.84 48.42 -15.86
CA ASN A 242 -10.43 49.71 -15.27
C ASN A 242 -10.62 50.94 -16.18
N ARG A 243 -11.12 50.77 -17.42
CA ARG A 243 -11.47 51.90 -18.31
C ARG A 243 -12.96 52.25 -18.35
N ARG A 244 -13.85 51.42 -17.81
CA ARG A 244 -15.31 51.70 -17.77
C ARG A 244 -15.83 52.30 -16.45
N GLN A 245 -15.01 52.38 -15.40
CA GLN A 245 -15.42 53.02 -14.14
C GLN A 245 -14.88 54.45 -13.95
N LYS A 246 -14.13 55.01 -14.91
CA LYS A 246 -13.64 56.41 -14.88
C LYS A 246 -14.44 57.38 -15.75
N GLN A 247 -15.61 56.98 -16.27
CA GLN A 247 -16.50 57.84 -17.08
C GLN A 247 -17.89 58.06 -16.48
N ILE A 248 -18.12 57.70 -15.21
CA ILE A 248 -19.37 57.99 -14.49
C ILE A 248 -19.00 58.59 -13.14
N GLN A 249 -18.41 59.78 -13.18
CA GLN A 249 -18.39 60.77 -12.10
C GLN A 249 -18.10 62.11 -12.76
N THR A 250 -19.16 62.73 -13.25
CA THR A 250 -19.26 64.15 -13.59
C THR A 250 -20.64 64.60 -13.14
#